data_AF-K1QSF4-F1
#
_entry.id   AF-K1QSF4-F1
#
_cell.length_a   1.000
_cell.length_b   1.000
_cell.length_c   1.000
_cell.angle_alpha   90.00
_cell.angle_beta   90.00
_cell.angle_gamma   90.00
#
_symmetry.space_group_name_H-M   'P 1'
#
loop_
_entity.id
_entity.type
_entity.pdbx_description
1 polymer ?
#
loop_
_entity_poly.entity_id
_entity_poly.type
_entity_poly.pdbx_seq_one_letter_code
_entity_poly.pdbx_strand_id
1 'polypeptide(L)'
;MASSNSPPHKGDVSTCSVCFERYKNPRYLPCLHSFCHSCLESYIVSTCVAKEAPVGFRCPLCRDFVAAPGTFSSPEKWAKQLPLNESLITYLKSEKPSEDHETCEACRRTQEDQPASFWCKSCMESLCDMCTKYHRKNMMTQDHKLVQLSEIKLSGSAMIAENVCTKHKGEIMKMFCADHKEACCTTCVSFEHRKCNNVDSIDKCLTELQEGKQMERLLREIDKLSLKLNNIAKEEEENVSQIDRQSSELIQSAEKLLQETQAHLEELKQIYLRELSKIMKDRKGKVNSSLEAISEKKHYVEHCKQLLSQVKDSGSDIAYVCKFYEVKHKIDEIKKTYVNKVSFDIQGKLSSKIKELKSISKLSELSVFQKSCSMEFGFDVKSARMTLESEFTIEHSWIYGGCFLPSGGILLADYPNFRFIYLDCVGKSILQGKLVGPKPRDIIVSGSDILIALEGLNALQKVAMGKFSLGSTIPTGESCLGIAKFQEYLYVTRPTSIIKLDKQGNILKTYPTRKWTYSVTVTGSGDIVHCHYGGNSVTAMRDDGQTLWVYKHPQLIGPVCVTVDFLDNIYVAGEQSNNIHILSGKGKLLRILSDVPKPFCMRFKEGSLSFLVVTNGNCVKVYNLKTD
;
A
#
# COMPACT_ATOMS: atom_id res chain seq x y z
N MET A 1 18.48 -7.70 -25.71
CA MET A 1 19.75 -7.70 -26.44
C MET A 1 20.86 -7.73 -25.40
N ALA A 2 21.65 -8.80 -25.40
CA ALA A 2 22.74 -9.01 -24.46
C ALA A 2 23.90 -8.08 -24.82
N SER A 3 24.24 -7.15 -23.95
CA SER A 3 25.44 -6.33 -24.10
C SER A 3 26.63 -7.08 -23.52
N SER A 4 27.59 -7.29 -24.41
CA SER A 4 28.86 -8.00 -24.27
C SER A 4 29.70 -7.57 -23.06
N ASN A 5 30.22 -8.58 -22.35
CA ASN A 5 31.30 -8.49 -21.36
C ASN A 5 32.55 -7.84 -21.96
N SER A 6 32.90 -6.65 -21.47
CA SER A 6 34.29 -6.17 -21.45
C SER A 6 34.96 -6.64 -20.15
N PRO A 7 36.25 -7.03 -20.18
CA PRO A 7 36.96 -7.42 -18.96
C PRO A 7 37.11 -6.20 -18.04
N PRO A 8 36.92 -6.34 -16.71
CA PRO A 8 37.07 -5.20 -15.82
C PRO A 8 38.53 -4.75 -15.82
N HIS A 9 38.71 -3.42 -15.87
CA HIS A 9 39.98 -2.71 -15.68
C HIS A 9 40.87 -3.39 -14.62
N LYS A 10 42.18 -3.45 -14.89
CA LYS A 10 43.25 -3.73 -13.90
C LYS A 10 43.23 -2.65 -12.80
N GLY A 11 42.24 -2.69 -11.93
CA GLY A 11 42.19 -1.93 -10.68
C GLY A 11 43.17 -2.55 -9.70
N ASP A 12 43.85 -1.71 -8.93
CA ASP A 12 44.77 -2.12 -7.88
C ASP A 12 44.04 -3.03 -6.88
N VAL A 13 44.37 -4.34 -6.89
CA VAL A 13 43.75 -5.40 -6.07
C VAL A 13 43.89 -5.11 -4.57
N SER A 14 44.69 -4.10 -4.20
CA SER A 14 44.92 -3.66 -2.83
C SER A 14 43.98 -2.55 -2.32
N THR A 15 43.07 -2.04 -3.15
CA THR A 15 42.22 -0.86 -2.85
C THR A 15 40.75 -1.21 -2.63
N CYS A 16 40.11 -0.55 -1.66
CA CYS A 16 38.70 -0.67 -1.33
C CYS A 16 37.84 0.17 -2.27
N SER A 17 36.79 -0.39 -2.85
CA SER A 17 35.91 0.30 -3.81
C SER A 17 34.93 1.31 -3.20
N VAL A 18 34.88 1.42 -1.86
CA VAL A 18 34.01 2.39 -1.16
C VAL A 18 34.78 3.65 -0.76
N CYS A 19 35.94 3.50 -0.11
CA CYS A 19 36.78 4.63 0.28
C CYS A 19 37.88 4.96 -0.73
N PHE A 20 38.12 4.11 -1.73
CA PHE A 20 39.20 4.22 -2.72
C PHE A 20 40.62 4.26 -2.09
N GLU A 21 40.75 3.85 -0.83
CA GLU A 21 42.03 3.72 -0.13
C GLU A 21 42.46 2.24 -0.04
N ARG A 22 43.72 1.99 0.35
CA ARG A 22 44.22 0.66 0.69
C ARG A 22 43.36 0.03 1.80
N TYR A 23 43.05 -1.26 1.68
CA TYR A 23 42.15 -1.92 2.63
C TYR A 23 42.62 -1.82 4.09
N LYS A 24 41.70 -1.41 4.96
CA LYS A 24 41.85 -1.38 6.42
C LYS A 24 40.91 -2.40 7.03
N ASN A 25 41.48 -3.45 7.64
CA ASN A 25 40.72 -4.55 8.27
C ASN A 25 39.63 -5.13 7.34
N PRO A 26 39.99 -5.62 6.14
CA PRO A 26 39.01 -6.01 5.13
C PRO A 26 38.15 -7.19 5.58
N ARG A 27 36.85 -7.09 5.31
CA ARG A 27 35.86 -8.15 5.48
C ARG A 27 35.38 -8.59 4.11
N TYR A 28 35.15 -9.88 3.91
CA TYR A 28 34.55 -10.38 2.67
C TYR A 28 33.09 -10.77 2.87
N LEU A 29 32.30 -10.58 1.82
CA LEU A 29 30.88 -10.92 1.76
C LEU A 29 30.70 -12.31 1.11
N PRO A 30 29.54 -12.97 1.24
CA PRO A 30 29.25 -14.25 0.55
C PRO A 30 29.40 -14.18 -0.98
N CYS A 31 29.23 -12.99 -1.58
CA CYS A 31 29.51 -12.72 -3.00
C CYS A 31 31.01 -12.53 -3.32
N LEU A 32 31.90 -12.84 -2.35
CA LEU A 32 33.36 -12.77 -2.42
C LEU A 32 33.98 -11.37 -2.59
N HIS A 33 33.17 -10.32 -2.68
CA HIS A 33 33.66 -8.94 -2.62
C HIS A 33 34.17 -8.58 -1.23
N SER A 34 35.24 -7.80 -1.17
CA SER A 34 35.87 -7.34 0.07
C SER A 34 35.82 -5.83 0.21
N PHE A 35 35.73 -5.35 1.46
CA PHE A 35 35.63 -3.94 1.79
C PHE A 35 36.27 -3.67 3.15
N CYS A 36 36.73 -2.44 3.40
CA CYS A 36 37.16 -2.03 4.74
C CYS A 36 36.02 -2.23 5.76
N HIS A 37 36.35 -2.65 6.98
CA HIS A 37 35.36 -2.83 8.05
C HIS A 37 34.51 -1.56 8.28
N SER A 38 35.13 -0.39 8.41
CA SER A 38 34.43 0.89 8.62
C SER A 38 33.56 1.31 7.44
N CYS A 39 33.97 0.97 6.21
CA CYS A 39 33.18 1.23 5.00
C CYS A 39 31.90 0.39 5.00
N LEU A 40 32.01 -0.90 5.34
CA LEU A 40 30.84 -1.77 5.46
C LEU A 40 29.94 -1.36 6.61
N GLU A 41 30.49 -1.02 7.76
CA GLU A 41 29.72 -0.57 8.92
C GLU A 41 28.87 0.66 8.58
N SER A 42 29.49 1.72 8.03
CA SER A 42 28.78 2.93 7.61
C SER A 42 27.73 2.65 6.53
N TYR A 43 28.06 1.82 5.54
CA TYR A 43 27.12 1.44 4.49
C TYR A 43 25.92 0.62 5.01
N ILE A 44 26.16 -0.35 5.89
CA ILE A 44 25.09 -1.17 6.49
C ILE A 44 24.16 -0.29 7.30
N VAL A 45 24.70 0.57 8.18
CA VAL A 45 23.90 1.47 9.01
C VAL A 45 23.05 2.40 8.12
N SER A 46 23.68 3.11 7.18
CA SER A 46 22.95 4.04 6.29
C SER A 46 21.84 3.38 5.46
N THR A 47 22.04 2.14 5.01
CA THR A 47 21.05 1.42 4.19
C THR A 47 19.97 0.68 4.98
N CYS A 48 20.14 0.54 6.29
CA CYS A 48 19.22 -0.18 7.17
C CYS A 48 18.40 0.73 8.10
N VAL A 49 18.85 1.97 8.39
CA VAL A 49 18.17 2.91 9.30
C VAL A 49 16.73 3.23 8.90
N ALA A 50 16.46 3.33 7.59
CA ALA A 50 15.11 3.66 7.10
C ALA A 50 14.18 2.43 6.98
N LYS A 51 14.66 1.22 7.31
CA LYS A 51 13.91 -0.02 7.15
C LYS A 51 13.42 -0.52 8.50
N GLU A 52 12.15 -0.91 8.56
CA GLU A 52 11.63 -1.66 9.71
C GLU A 52 12.24 -3.07 9.71
N ALA A 53 12.81 -3.47 10.84
CA ALA A 53 13.39 -4.81 11.08
C ALA A 53 14.29 -5.34 9.93
N PRO A 54 15.44 -4.69 9.65
CA PRO A 54 16.30 -5.08 8.54
C PRO A 54 16.85 -6.51 8.71
N VAL A 55 16.70 -7.34 7.68
CA VAL A 55 17.16 -8.76 7.67
C VAL A 55 18.48 -8.97 6.91
N GLY A 56 19.06 -7.91 6.38
CA GLY A 56 20.28 -7.94 5.59
C GLY A 56 20.48 -6.66 4.78
N PHE A 57 21.53 -6.65 3.97
CA PHE A 57 21.92 -5.52 3.13
C PHE A 57 22.34 -5.99 1.74
N ARG A 58 22.62 -5.06 0.82
CA ARG A 58 23.04 -5.36 -0.55
C ARG A 58 24.53 -5.08 -0.69
N CYS A 59 25.27 -5.93 -1.40
CA CYS A 59 26.69 -5.67 -1.65
C CYS A 59 26.88 -4.30 -2.36
N PRO A 60 27.80 -3.43 -1.89
CA PRO A 60 28.05 -2.14 -2.53
C PRO A 60 28.51 -2.23 -4.01
N LEU A 61 29.08 -3.38 -4.40
CA LEU A 61 29.58 -3.62 -5.77
C LEU A 61 28.56 -4.32 -6.67
N CYS A 62 28.20 -5.57 -6.36
CA CYS A 62 27.33 -6.37 -7.23
C CYS A 62 25.85 -6.29 -6.90
N ARG A 63 25.48 -5.65 -5.77
CA ARG A 63 24.11 -5.59 -5.25
C ARG A 63 23.48 -6.95 -4.92
N ASP A 64 24.28 -8.00 -4.75
CA ASP A 64 23.79 -9.27 -4.22
C ASP A 64 23.31 -9.09 -2.78
N PHE A 65 22.24 -9.81 -2.42
CA PHE A 65 21.71 -9.77 -1.06
C PHE A 65 22.64 -10.51 -0.10
N VAL A 66 22.99 -9.85 1.00
CA VAL A 66 23.77 -10.41 2.09
C VAL A 66 22.88 -10.47 3.32
N ALA A 67 22.59 -11.69 3.77
CA ALA A 67 21.83 -11.93 4.99
C ALA A 67 22.56 -11.34 6.21
N ALA A 68 21.79 -10.83 7.16
CA ALA A 68 22.32 -10.38 8.43
C ALA A 68 23.12 -11.50 9.12
N PRO A 69 24.40 -11.27 9.49
CA PRO A 69 25.10 -12.20 10.36
C PRO A 69 24.46 -12.13 11.76
N GLY A 70 24.06 -13.27 12.29
CA GLY A 70 23.48 -13.39 13.64
C GLY A 70 22.05 -12.86 13.75
N THR A 71 21.78 -12.02 14.76
CA THR A 71 20.45 -11.48 15.06
C THR A 71 20.08 -10.29 14.17
N PHE A 72 18.82 -10.21 13.74
CA PHE A 72 18.31 -9.14 12.86
C PHE A 72 18.27 -7.74 13.48
N SER A 73 18.34 -7.62 14.82
CA SER A 73 18.05 -6.37 15.53
C SER A 73 19.23 -5.41 15.75
N SER A 74 20.42 -5.69 15.20
CA SER A 74 21.60 -4.84 15.43
C SER A 74 22.50 -4.69 14.18
N PRO A 75 22.05 -3.96 13.14
CA PRO A 75 22.81 -3.71 11.92
C PRO A 75 24.23 -3.16 12.16
N GLU A 76 24.40 -2.33 13.19
CA GLU A 76 25.67 -1.75 13.61
C GLU A 76 26.71 -2.82 14.01
N LYS A 77 26.27 -4.01 14.41
CA LYS A 77 27.18 -5.12 14.78
C LYS A 77 27.53 -6.02 13.61
N TRP A 78 26.79 -5.96 12.50
CA TRP A 78 26.92 -6.92 11.40
C TRP A 78 28.30 -6.90 10.75
N ALA A 79 28.85 -5.70 10.51
CA ALA A 79 30.17 -5.55 9.89
C ALA A 79 31.29 -6.26 10.67
N LYS A 80 31.15 -6.39 11.99
CA LYS A 80 32.13 -7.05 12.86
C LYS A 80 32.00 -8.57 12.83
N GLN A 81 30.80 -9.07 12.60
CA GLN A 81 30.48 -10.51 12.56
C GLN A 81 30.79 -11.15 11.21
N LEU A 82 30.96 -10.35 10.15
CA LEU A 82 31.42 -10.83 8.86
C LEU A 82 32.86 -11.35 8.94
N PRO A 83 33.21 -12.41 8.18
CA PRO A 83 34.57 -12.95 8.18
C PRO A 83 35.63 -11.92 7.78
N LEU A 84 36.78 -11.98 8.44
CA LEU A 84 37.98 -11.25 8.01
C LEU A 84 38.55 -11.88 6.74
N ASN A 85 39.01 -11.05 5.82
CA ASN A 85 39.77 -11.52 4.67
C ASN A 85 41.26 -11.63 5.06
N GLU A 86 41.62 -12.70 5.76
CA GLU A 86 42.99 -12.92 6.26
C GLU A 86 44.00 -13.07 5.13
N SER A 87 43.63 -13.70 4.01
CA SER A 87 44.52 -13.83 2.85
C SER A 87 44.84 -12.47 2.23
N LEU A 88 43.85 -11.57 2.13
CA LEU A 88 44.06 -10.21 1.69
C LEU A 88 44.90 -9.40 2.69
N ILE A 89 44.69 -9.57 4.00
CA ILE A 89 45.52 -8.95 5.03
C ILE A 89 46.98 -9.40 4.90
N THR A 90 47.23 -10.69 4.68
CA THR A 90 48.58 -11.24 4.49
C THR A 90 49.22 -10.70 3.22
N TYR A 91 48.49 -10.69 2.09
CA TYR A 91 48.94 -10.10 0.83
C TYR A 91 49.29 -8.60 0.98
N LEU A 92 48.50 -7.85 1.74
CA LEU A 92 48.74 -6.43 2.00
C LEU A 92 49.92 -6.17 2.94
N LYS A 93 50.35 -7.16 3.73
CA LYS A 93 51.49 -7.08 4.65
C LYS A 93 52.79 -7.57 4.03
N SER A 94 52.73 -8.45 3.02
CA SER A 94 53.90 -8.92 2.29
C SER A 94 54.37 -7.86 1.28
N GLU A 95 55.36 -7.04 1.66
CA GLU A 95 56.10 -6.20 0.69
C GLU A 95 57.21 -6.97 -0.05
N LYS A 96 57.30 -8.30 0.07
CA LYS A 96 58.19 -9.16 -0.73
C LYS A 96 57.51 -10.50 -1.04
N PRO A 97 57.60 -11.02 -2.29
CA PRO A 97 57.25 -12.40 -2.56
C PRO A 97 58.37 -13.30 -2.02
N SER A 98 58.19 -13.92 -0.87
CA SER A 98 59.01 -15.08 -0.51
C SER A 98 58.43 -16.31 -1.19
N GLU A 99 59.24 -16.98 -2.00
CA GLU A 99 59.04 -18.38 -2.37
C GLU A 99 59.30 -19.26 -1.13
N ASP A 100 58.51 -19.11 -0.07
CA ASP A 100 58.55 -20.04 1.05
C ASP A 100 57.88 -21.33 0.59
N HIS A 101 58.71 -22.30 0.24
CA HIS A 101 58.26 -23.68 0.08
C HIS A 101 57.93 -24.21 1.48
N GLU A 102 56.71 -24.68 1.70
CA GLU A 102 56.35 -25.37 2.94
C GLU A 102 57.35 -26.51 3.19
N THR A 103 57.98 -26.53 4.37
CA THR A 103 59.01 -27.51 4.71
C THR A 103 58.39 -28.77 5.32
N CYS A 104 59.05 -29.91 5.16
CA CYS A 104 58.60 -31.20 5.69
C CYS A 104 58.69 -31.22 7.23
N GLU A 105 57.56 -31.38 7.92
CA GLU A 105 57.52 -31.34 9.38
C GLU A 105 58.23 -32.52 10.02
N ALA A 106 58.22 -33.69 9.37
CA ALA A 106 58.91 -34.88 9.85
C ALA A 106 60.44 -34.71 9.78
N CYS A 107 60.97 -34.12 8.70
CA CYS A 107 62.39 -33.78 8.57
C CYS A 107 62.80 -32.67 9.56
N ARG A 108 61.91 -31.70 9.79
CA ARG A 108 62.16 -30.61 10.75
C ARG A 108 62.37 -31.12 12.17
N ARG A 109 61.70 -32.21 12.57
CA ARG A 109 61.91 -32.88 13.88
C ARG A 109 63.30 -33.49 14.02
N THR A 110 63.92 -33.86 12.92
CA THR A 110 65.30 -34.39 12.88
C THR A 110 66.32 -33.32 12.49
N GLN A 111 65.93 -32.03 12.56
CA GLN A 111 66.76 -30.86 12.19
C GLN A 111 67.21 -30.84 10.72
N GLU A 112 66.47 -31.51 9.83
CA GLU A 112 66.69 -31.46 8.39
C GLU A 112 65.68 -30.51 7.74
N ASP A 113 66.14 -29.75 6.74
CA ASP A 113 65.27 -28.84 5.99
C ASP A 113 65.06 -29.38 4.57
N GLN A 114 63.88 -29.94 4.34
CA GLN A 114 63.49 -30.53 3.06
C GLN A 114 62.15 -29.94 2.61
N PRO A 115 61.99 -29.58 1.33
CA PRO A 115 60.72 -29.09 0.81
C PRO A 115 59.65 -30.19 0.92
N ALA A 116 58.46 -29.83 1.37
CA ALA A 116 57.34 -30.74 1.41
C ALA A 116 56.71 -30.87 0.02
N SER A 117 56.30 -32.09 -0.33
CA SER A 117 55.66 -32.43 -1.60
C SER A 117 54.19 -32.84 -1.39
N PHE A 118 53.84 -33.33 -0.19
CA PHE A 118 52.52 -33.85 0.16
C PHE A 118 52.03 -33.33 1.51
N TRP A 119 50.71 -33.23 1.67
CA TRP A 119 50.01 -32.98 2.92
C TRP A 119 49.26 -34.24 3.36
N CYS A 120 49.48 -34.68 4.59
CA CYS A 120 48.72 -35.78 5.19
C CYS A 120 47.48 -35.25 5.90
N LYS A 121 46.27 -35.58 5.42
CA LYS A 121 45.01 -35.12 6.01
C LYS A 121 44.75 -35.64 7.43
N SER A 122 45.21 -36.86 7.71
CA SER A 122 44.96 -37.50 9.01
C SER A 122 45.94 -37.01 10.08
N CYS A 123 47.18 -36.71 9.70
CA CYS A 123 48.20 -36.21 10.64
C CYS A 123 48.23 -34.69 10.72
N MET A 124 47.71 -33.99 9.71
CA MET A 124 47.82 -32.53 9.56
C MET A 124 49.28 -32.05 9.47
N GLU A 125 50.09 -32.78 8.70
CA GLU A 125 51.53 -32.51 8.55
C GLU A 125 51.92 -32.49 7.06
N SER A 126 52.84 -31.59 6.72
CA SER A 126 53.52 -31.53 5.42
C SER A 126 54.70 -32.51 5.40
N LEU A 127 54.80 -33.31 4.34
CA LEU A 127 55.79 -34.37 4.18
C LEU A 127 56.50 -34.24 2.84
N CYS A 128 57.83 -34.42 2.83
CA CYS A 128 58.59 -34.61 1.59
C CYS A 128 58.29 -35.98 0.97
N ASP A 129 58.73 -36.21 -0.27
CA ASP A 129 58.56 -37.49 -0.97
C ASP A 129 59.07 -38.71 -0.17
N MET A 130 60.20 -38.54 0.53
CA MET A 130 60.80 -39.58 1.36
C MET A 130 59.93 -39.91 2.57
N CYS A 131 59.56 -38.91 3.38
CA CYS A 131 58.69 -39.11 4.53
C CYS A 131 57.34 -39.69 4.11
N THR A 132 56.79 -39.27 2.97
CA THR A 132 55.55 -39.82 2.40
C THR A 132 55.66 -41.31 2.09
N LYS A 133 56.78 -41.78 1.53
CA LYS A 133 57.01 -43.21 1.27
C LYS A 133 57.02 -44.03 2.56
N TYR A 134 57.65 -43.54 3.63
CA TYR A 134 57.62 -44.21 4.93
C TYR A 134 56.23 -44.17 5.57
N HIS A 135 55.54 -43.04 5.42
CA HIS A 135 54.18 -42.84 5.91
C HIS A 135 53.21 -43.87 5.32
N ARG A 136 53.37 -44.21 4.03
CA ARG A 136 52.57 -45.25 3.36
C ARG A 136 52.96 -46.69 3.74
N LYS A 137 54.19 -46.91 4.22
CA LYS A 137 54.70 -48.24 4.59
C LYS A 137 54.44 -48.60 6.06
N ASN A 138 54.22 -47.60 6.90
CA ASN A 138 53.97 -47.81 8.31
C ASN A 138 52.51 -48.26 8.52
N MET A 139 52.33 -49.40 9.17
CA MET A 139 51.02 -50.03 9.40
C MET A 139 50.00 -49.11 10.09
N MET A 140 50.47 -48.16 10.90
CA MET A 140 49.61 -47.19 11.61
C MET A 140 49.17 -46.00 10.75
N THR A 141 49.86 -45.72 9.64
CA THR A 141 49.64 -44.52 8.82
C THR A 141 49.41 -44.81 7.34
N GLN A 142 49.44 -46.09 6.93
CA GLN A 142 49.32 -46.51 5.54
C GLN A 142 47.99 -46.10 4.88
N ASP A 143 46.90 -46.03 5.67
CA ASP A 143 45.56 -45.65 5.20
C ASP A 143 45.29 -44.14 5.31
N HIS A 144 46.29 -43.35 5.73
CA HIS A 144 46.15 -41.90 5.80
C HIS A 144 46.09 -41.28 4.39
N LYS A 145 45.12 -40.38 4.20
CA LYS A 145 44.90 -39.74 2.91
C LYS A 145 45.91 -38.61 2.68
N LEU A 146 46.82 -38.83 1.73
CA LEU A 146 47.86 -37.88 1.31
C LEU A 146 47.41 -37.12 0.07
N VAL A 147 47.63 -35.80 0.02
CA VAL A 147 47.33 -34.93 -1.13
C VAL A 147 48.59 -34.20 -1.54
N GLN A 148 48.81 -34.04 -2.84
CA GLN A 148 50.00 -33.34 -3.31
C GLN A 148 49.85 -31.82 -3.10
N LEU A 149 50.90 -31.16 -2.61
CA LEU A 149 50.85 -29.72 -2.31
C LEU A 149 50.62 -28.85 -3.55
N SER A 150 51.01 -29.32 -4.73
CA SER A 150 50.71 -28.70 -6.02
C SER A 150 49.19 -28.71 -6.35
N GLU A 151 48.47 -29.76 -5.96
CA GLU A 151 47.02 -29.88 -6.18
C GLU A 151 46.21 -28.96 -5.25
N ILE A 152 46.74 -28.69 -4.05
CA ILE A 152 46.15 -27.79 -3.05
C ILE A 152 46.31 -26.32 -3.48
N LYS A 153 47.40 -25.95 -4.15
CA LYS A 153 47.65 -24.58 -4.62
C LYS A 153 46.83 -24.18 -5.86
N LEU A 154 46.37 -25.16 -6.67
CA LEU A 154 45.58 -24.92 -7.89
C LEU A 154 44.07 -25.00 -7.68
N SER A 155 43.64 -25.73 -6.65
CA SER A 155 42.24 -25.79 -6.25
C SER A 155 42.10 -25.04 -4.93
N GLY A 156 41.51 -23.84 -4.96
CA GLY A 156 41.00 -23.15 -3.77
C GLY A 156 39.84 -23.93 -3.13
N SER A 157 40.10 -25.16 -2.72
CA SER A 157 39.11 -26.09 -2.22
C SER A 157 39.11 -26.06 -0.71
N ALA A 158 38.26 -25.15 -0.21
CA ALA A 158 37.70 -25.18 1.13
C ALA A 158 36.95 -26.50 1.46
N MET A 159 36.85 -27.49 0.56
CA MET A 159 35.97 -28.65 0.73
C MET A 159 36.49 -29.75 1.69
N ILE A 160 37.63 -29.59 2.35
CA ILE A 160 38.18 -30.65 3.23
C ILE A 160 38.25 -30.22 4.70
N ALA A 161 38.16 -28.92 4.99
CA ALA A 161 38.16 -28.42 6.37
C ALA A 161 36.81 -28.63 7.09
N GLU A 162 35.71 -28.86 6.36
CA GLU A 162 34.35 -28.81 6.93
C GLU A 162 33.97 -30.01 7.81
N ASN A 163 34.67 -31.14 7.75
CA ASN A 163 34.30 -32.35 8.51
C ASN A 163 35.20 -32.64 9.71
N VAL A 164 36.22 -31.82 9.96
CA VAL A 164 37.15 -32.00 11.10
C VAL A 164 36.76 -31.01 12.19
N CYS A 165 36.72 -31.48 13.43
CA CYS A 165 36.38 -30.64 14.57
C CYS A 165 37.42 -29.53 14.74
N THR A 166 36.95 -28.29 14.80
CA THR A 166 37.81 -27.11 15.01
C THR A 166 38.40 -27.04 16.41
N LYS A 167 37.77 -27.71 17.39
CA LYS A 167 38.20 -27.74 18.79
C LYS A 167 39.08 -28.94 19.13
N HIS A 168 38.85 -30.08 18.47
CA HIS A 168 39.54 -31.34 18.72
C HIS A 168 40.29 -31.79 17.46
N LYS A 169 41.60 -31.55 17.43
CA LYS A 169 42.45 -31.86 16.26
C LYS A 169 42.36 -33.34 15.87
N GLY A 170 42.11 -33.61 14.60
CA GLY A 170 42.04 -34.96 14.03
C GLY A 170 40.70 -35.67 14.22
N GLU A 171 39.77 -35.12 15.02
CA GLU A 171 38.45 -35.71 15.23
C GLU A 171 37.47 -35.33 14.12
N ILE A 172 36.65 -36.29 13.69
CA ILE A 172 35.64 -36.08 12.65
C ILE A 172 34.30 -35.72 13.29
N MET A 173 33.62 -34.71 12.75
CA MET A 173 32.26 -34.35 13.16
C MET A 173 31.26 -35.34 12.57
N LYS A 174 30.67 -36.18 13.43
CA LYS A 174 29.67 -37.21 13.06
C LYS A 174 28.36 -37.10 13.83
N MET A 175 28.33 -36.21 14.81
CA MET A 175 27.18 -35.99 15.69
C MET A 175 26.60 -34.60 15.39
N PHE A 176 25.32 -34.42 15.67
CA PHE A 176 24.64 -33.14 15.57
C PHE A 176 23.94 -32.84 16.88
N CYS A 177 24.17 -31.64 17.42
CA CYS A 177 23.46 -31.15 18.60
C CYS A 177 22.36 -30.20 18.14
N ALA A 178 21.09 -30.59 18.24
CA ALA A 178 19.96 -29.75 17.85
C ALA A 178 19.76 -28.56 18.80
N ASP A 179 20.18 -28.68 20.06
CA ASP A 179 20.12 -27.59 21.05
C ASP A 179 21.05 -26.43 20.66
N HIS A 180 22.24 -26.75 20.12
CA HIS A 180 23.24 -25.76 19.68
C HIS A 180 23.25 -25.51 18.16
N LYS A 181 22.51 -26.33 17.38
CA LYS A 181 22.42 -26.28 15.91
C LYS A 181 23.77 -26.38 15.20
N GLU A 182 24.66 -27.21 15.73
CA GLU A 182 26.01 -27.39 15.18
C GLU A 182 26.41 -28.87 15.10
N ALA A 183 27.26 -29.18 14.11
CA ALA A 183 27.90 -30.48 14.00
C ALA A 183 29.05 -30.58 15.02
N CYS A 184 29.22 -31.75 15.62
CA CYS A 184 30.19 -31.97 16.66
C CYS A 184 30.84 -33.37 16.56
N CYS A 185 32.04 -33.52 17.12
CA CYS A 185 32.68 -34.84 17.28
C CYS A 185 32.23 -35.52 18.59
N THR A 186 32.52 -36.80 18.74
CA THR A 186 32.21 -37.58 19.96
C THR A 186 32.83 -36.99 21.24
N THR A 187 34.01 -36.37 21.11
CA THR A 187 34.67 -35.65 22.20
C THR A 187 33.88 -34.41 22.62
N CYS A 188 33.39 -33.59 21.66
CA CYS A 188 32.51 -32.45 21.95
C CYS A 188 31.23 -32.89 22.68
N VAL A 189 30.62 -34.02 22.27
CA VAL A 189 29.43 -34.55 22.96
C VAL A 189 29.70 -34.82 24.44
N SER A 190 30.88 -35.34 24.75
CA SER A 190 31.27 -35.75 26.11
C SER A 190 31.57 -34.57 27.04
N PHE A 191 32.09 -33.46 26.49
CA PHE A 191 32.55 -32.32 27.30
C PHE A 191 31.64 -31.10 27.18
N GLU A 192 31.29 -30.69 25.95
CA GLU A 192 30.60 -29.43 25.68
C GLU A 192 29.08 -29.61 25.60
N HIS A 193 28.63 -30.73 25.03
CA HIS A 193 27.20 -31.01 24.87
C HIS A 193 26.67 -32.05 25.86
N ARG A 194 27.42 -32.33 26.94
CA ARG A 194 27.05 -33.34 27.94
C ARG A 194 25.68 -33.09 28.59
N LYS A 195 25.26 -31.83 28.66
CA LYS A 195 23.98 -31.40 29.24
C LYS A 195 22.89 -31.15 28.19
N CYS A 196 23.19 -31.36 26.90
CA CYS A 196 22.22 -31.24 25.83
C CYS A 196 21.35 -32.48 25.79
N ASN A 197 20.07 -32.29 25.53
CA ASN A 197 19.10 -33.38 25.49
C ASN A 197 18.91 -33.91 24.07
N ASN A 198 19.21 -33.09 23.05
CA ASN A 198 18.97 -33.43 21.66
C ASN A 198 20.29 -33.54 20.89
N VAL A 199 21.02 -34.62 21.15
CA VAL A 199 22.27 -34.95 20.44
C VAL A 199 22.12 -36.33 19.81
N ASP A 200 22.25 -36.40 18.49
CA ASP A 200 22.11 -37.65 17.72
C ASP A 200 23.17 -37.74 16.62
N SER A 201 23.31 -38.91 15.99
CA SER A 201 24.17 -39.05 14.82
C SER A 201 23.59 -38.32 13.61
N ILE A 202 24.46 -37.77 12.77
CA ILE A 202 24.04 -37.07 11.54
C ILE A 202 23.19 -37.99 10.65
N ASP A 203 23.53 -39.27 10.55
CA ASP A 203 22.79 -40.26 9.75
C ASP A 203 21.34 -40.45 10.22
N LYS A 204 21.12 -40.49 11.54
CA LYS A 204 19.78 -40.62 12.13
C LYS A 204 18.96 -39.36 11.88
N CYS A 205 19.53 -38.18 12.13
CA CYS A 205 18.87 -36.90 11.83
C CYS A 205 18.49 -36.78 10.36
N LEU A 206 19.37 -37.22 9.44
CA LEU A 206 19.10 -37.21 8.01
C LEU A 206 17.89 -38.10 7.65
N THR A 207 17.83 -39.31 8.22
CA THR A 207 16.74 -40.25 7.97
C THR A 207 15.40 -39.68 8.44
N GLU A 208 15.34 -39.13 9.66
CA GLU A 208 14.12 -38.50 10.21
C GLU A 208 13.64 -37.28 9.40
N LEU A 209 14.58 -36.49 8.87
CA LEU A 209 14.27 -35.35 7.99
C LEU A 209 13.68 -35.82 6.64
N GLN A 210 14.23 -36.88 6.06
CA GLN A 210 13.80 -37.45 4.78
C GLN A 210 12.45 -38.16 4.89
N GLU A 211 12.28 -39.08 5.85
CA GLU A 211 11.02 -39.82 6.05
C GLU A 211 9.86 -38.88 6.41
N GLY A 212 10.12 -37.91 7.28
CA GLY A 212 9.15 -36.88 7.66
C GLY A 212 8.89 -35.84 6.57
N LYS A 213 9.61 -35.87 5.45
CA LYS A 213 9.62 -34.85 4.38
C LYS A 213 9.67 -33.43 4.95
N GLN A 214 10.49 -33.24 5.99
CA GLN A 214 10.52 -32.00 6.76
C GLN A 214 11.12 -30.87 5.92
N MET A 215 12.16 -31.19 5.15
CA MET A 215 12.81 -30.25 4.24
C MET A 215 11.84 -29.80 3.13
N GLU A 216 11.09 -30.71 2.51
CA GLU A 216 10.11 -30.33 1.48
C GLU A 216 8.91 -29.57 2.07
N ARG A 217 8.54 -29.83 3.33
CA ARG A 217 7.53 -29.02 4.03
C ARG A 217 8.04 -27.59 4.25
N LEU A 218 9.26 -27.43 4.76
CA LEU A 218 9.87 -26.13 4.99
C LEU A 218 10.07 -25.36 3.68
N LEU A 219 10.53 -26.02 2.62
CA LEU A 219 10.65 -25.41 1.28
C LEU A 219 9.29 -24.90 0.79
N ARG A 220 8.22 -25.69 0.92
CA ARG A 220 6.86 -25.24 0.54
C ARG A 220 6.37 -24.07 1.40
N GLU A 221 6.71 -24.03 2.68
CA GLU A 221 6.37 -22.92 3.56
C GLU A 221 7.13 -21.64 3.15
N ILE A 222 8.42 -21.77 2.80
CA ILE A 222 9.24 -20.68 2.26
C ILE A 222 8.68 -20.19 0.92
N ASP A 223 8.31 -21.09 0.00
CA ASP A 223 7.72 -20.73 -1.29
C ASP A 223 6.39 -19.97 -1.10
N LYS A 224 5.55 -20.45 -0.18
CA LYS A 224 4.28 -19.79 0.15
C LYS A 224 4.53 -18.40 0.75
N LEU A 225 5.52 -18.28 1.64
CA LEU A 225 5.91 -17.00 2.24
C LEU A 225 6.47 -16.04 1.19
N SER A 226 7.34 -16.52 0.30
CA SER A 226 7.91 -15.74 -0.80
C SER A 226 6.83 -15.23 -1.75
N LEU A 227 5.88 -16.09 -2.14
CA LEU A 227 4.74 -15.68 -2.98
C LEU A 227 3.90 -14.58 -2.32
N LYS A 228 3.64 -14.70 -1.01
CA LYS A 228 2.91 -13.67 -0.27
C LYS A 228 3.68 -12.36 -0.20
N LEU A 229 4.97 -12.41 0.11
CA LEU A 229 5.82 -11.20 0.13
C LEU A 229 5.88 -10.53 -1.24
N ASN A 230 5.95 -11.31 -2.33
CA ASN A 230 5.90 -10.78 -3.69
C ASN A 230 4.56 -10.12 -4.02
N ASN A 231 3.44 -10.72 -3.58
CA ASN A 231 2.12 -10.12 -3.77
C ASN A 231 2.00 -8.80 -2.99
N ILE A 232 2.44 -8.77 -1.73
CA ILE A 232 2.44 -7.55 -0.91
C ILE A 232 3.32 -6.47 -1.55
N ALA A 233 4.52 -6.84 -2.02
CA ALA A 233 5.40 -5.90 -2.71
C ALA A 233 4.73 -5.33 -3.98
N LYS A 234 4.05 -6.17 -4.75
CA LYS A 234 3.29 -5.74 -5.93
C LYS A 234 2.11 -4.83 -5.56
N GLU A 235 1.38 -5.15 -4.49
CA GLU A 235 0.30 -4.31 -3.97
C GLU A 235 0.82 -2.92 -3.54
N GLU A 236 1.99 -2.84 -2.92
CA GLU A 236 2.63 -1.56 -2.58
C GLU A 236 3.14 -0.80 -3.81
N GLU A 237 3.67 -1.48 -4.84
CA GLU A 237 4.00 -0.85 -6.13
C GLU A 237 2.76 -0.27 -6.82
N GLU A 238 1.64 -1.01 -6.78
CA GLU A 238 0.33 -0.54 -7.27
C GLU A 238 -0.21 0.63 -6.42
N ASN A 239 0.00 0.60 -5.10
CA ASN A 239 -0.38 1.68 -4.18
C ASN A 239 0.39 2.97 -4.48
N VAL A 240 1.71 2.90 -4.71
CA VAL A 240 2.51 4.05 -5.17
C VAL A 240 1.98 4.61 -6.48
N SER A 241 1.72 3.73 -7.46
CA SER A 241 1.15 4.13 -8.75
C SER A 241 -0.24 4.77 -8.61
N GLN A 242 -1.05 4.29 -7.66
CA GLN A 242 -2.35 4.86 -7.35
C GLN A 242 -2.22 6.24 -6.71
N ILE A 243 -1.27 6.45 -5.80
CA ILE A 243 -1.00 7.76 -5.19
C ILE A 243 -0.65 8.79 -6.27
N ASP A 244 0.23 8.43 -7.21
CA ASP A 244 0.61 9.30 -8.32
C ASP A 244 -0.59 9.66 -9.21
N ARG A 245 -1.45 8.68 -9.50
CA ARG A 245 -2.68 8.90 -10.28
C ARG A 245 -3.66 9.81 -9.55
N GLN A 246 -3.92 9.56 -8.26
CA GLN A 246 -4.83 10.37 -7.45
C GLN A 246 -4.34 11.81 -7.33
N SER A 247 -3.03 12.00 -7.14
CA SER A 247 -2.40 13.32 -7.15
C SER A 247 -2.66 14.05 -8.47
N SER A 248 -2.43 13.38 -9.60
CA SER A 248 -2.67 13.94 -10.93
C SER A 248 -4.14 14.30 -11.18
N GLU A 249 -5.08 13.45 -10.75
CA GLU A 249 -6.52 13.69 -10.85
C GLU A 249 -6.96 14.91 -10.02
N LEU A 250 -6.42 15.07 -8.81
CA LEU A 250 -6.70 16.22 -7.95
C LEU A 250 -6.17 17.52 -8.58
N ILE A 251 -4.98 17.49 -9.17
CA ILE A 251 -4.41 18.64 -9.90
C ILE A 251 -5.31 19.03 -11.07
N GLN A 252 -5.67 18.08 -11.93
CA GLN A 252 -6.55 18.34 -13.08
C GLN A 252 -7.93 18.86 -12.65
N SER A 253 -8.50 18.32 -11.58
CA SER A 253 -9.78 18.80 -11.05
C SER A 253 -9.68 20.24 -10.54
N ALA A 254 -8.58 20.61 -9.88
CA ALA A 254 -8.34 21.97 -9.41
C ALA A 254 -8.17 22.95 -10.58
N GLU A 255 -7.40 22.57 -11.61
CA GLU A 255 -7.22 23.36 -12.83
C GLU A 255 -8.54 23.59 -13.56
N LYS A 256 -9.34 22.53 -13.73
CA LYS A 256 -10.65 22.62 -14.38
C LYS A 256 -11.60 23.56 -13.63
N LEU A 257 -11.68 23.43 -12.31
CA LEU A 257 -12.53 24.30 -11.48
C LEU A 257 -12.12 25.77 -11.60
N LEU A 258 -10.81 26.05 -11.63
CA LEU A 258 -10.31 27.40 -11.82
C LEU A 258 -10.67 27.96 -13.19
N GLN A 259 -10.53 27.16 -14.26
CA GLN A 259 -10.90 27.57 -15.62
C GLN A 259 -12.41 27.85 -15.74
N GLU A 260 -13.26 26.98 -15.21
CA GLU A 260 -14.72 27.17 -15.20
C GLU A 260 -15.12 28.44 -14.43
N THR A 261 -14.47 28.69 -13.29
CA THR A 261 -14.71 29.89 -12.47
C THR A 261 -14.28 31.16 -13.21
N GLN A 262 -13.11 31.15 -13.86
CA GLN A 262 -12.62 32.29 -14.64
C GLN A 262 -13.54 32.59 -15.83
N ALA A 263 -13.99 31.56 -16.56
CA ALA A 263 -14.90 31.71 -17.68
C ALA A 263 -16.22 32.36 -17.24
N HIS A 264 -16.78 31.90 -16.11
CA HIS A 264 -18.01 32.48 -15.57
C HIS A 264 -17.84 33.93 -15.11
N LEU A 265 -16.72 34.27 -14.47
CA LEU A 265 -16.44 35.66 -14.07
C LEU A 265 -16.30 36.60 -15.27
N GLU A 266 -15.67 36.14 -16.37
CA GLU A 266 -15.58 36.92 -17.60
C GLU A 266 -16.97 37.09 -18.24
N GLU A 267 -17.81 36.05 -18.25
CA GLU A 267 -19.19 36.15 -18.72
C GLU A 267 -20.00 37.20 -17.94
N LEU A 268 -19.92 37.19 -16.59
CA LEU A 268 -20.59 38.17 -15.74
C LEU A 268 -20.13 39.60 -16.04
N LYS A 269 -18.83 39.80 -16.28
CA LYS A 269 -18.29 41.10 -16.72
C LYS A 269 -18.90 41.52 -18.06
N GLN A 270 -18.99 40.61 -19.03
CA GLN A 270 -19.58 40.92 -20.34
C GLN A 270 -21.08 41.23 -20.26
N ILE A 271 -21.82 40.57 -19.36
CA ILE A 271 -23.23 40.90 -19.09
C ILE A 271 -23.34 42.32 -18.54
N TYR A 272 -22.57 42.64 -17.50
CA TYR A 272 -22.59 43.96 -16.86
C TYR A 272 -22.26 45.09 -17.85
N LEU A 273 -21.24 44.91 -18.69
CA LEU A 273 -20.85 45.90 -19.71
C LEU A 273 -21.94 46.12 -20.77
N ARG A 274 -22.62 45.04 -21.18
CA ARG A 274 -23.75 45.13 -22.13
C ARG A 274 -24.94 45.88 -21.53
N GLU A 275 -25.30 45.59 -20.28
CA GLU A 275 -26.38 46.29 -19.58
C GLU A 275 -26.07 47.78 -19.43
N LEU A 276 -24.86 48.11 -18.99
CA LEU A 276 -24.41 49.49 -18.83
C LEU A 276 -24.48 50.24 -20.17
N SER A 277 -23.98 49.63 -21.24
CA SER A 277 -23.99 50.22 -22.58
C SER A 277 -25.41 50.44 -23.11
N LYS A 278 -26.34 49.51 -22.84
CA LYS A 278 -27.75 49.65 -23.21
C LYS A 278 -28.40 50.82 -22.47
N ILE A 279 -28.20 50.92 -21.16
CA ILE A 279 -28.73 52.03 -20.35
C ILE A 279 -28.14 53.36 -20.83
N MET A 280 -26.82 53.44 -21.01
CA MET A 280 -26.14 54.63 -21.51
C MET A 280 -26.71 55.08 -22.87
N LYS A 281 -26.91 54.15 -23.79
CA LYS A 281 -27.47 54.46 -25.12
C LYS A 281 -28.90 55.01 -25.02
N ASP A 282 -29.78 54.40 -24.23
CA ASP A 282 -31.14 54.89 -24.02
C ASP A 282 -31.18 56.30 -23.40
N ARG A 283 -30.41 56.50 -22.31
CA ARG A 283 -30.38 57.80 -21.62
C ARG A 283 -29.76 58.90 -22.48
N LYS A 284 -28.67 58.61 -23.18
CA LYS A 284 -28.05 59.54 -24.13
C LYS A 284 -29.01 59.89 -25.27
N GLY A 285 -29.78 58.91 -25.77
CA GLY A 285 -30.83 59.14 -26.77
C GLY A 285 -31.88 60.16 -26.30
N LYS A 286 -32.37 60.02 -25.06
CA LYS A 286 -33.35 60.96 -24.47
C LYS A 286 -32.79 62.37 -24.31
N VAL A 287 -31.52 62.50 -23.90
CA VAL A 287 -30.86 63.81 -23.82
C VAL A 287 -30.70 64.42 -25.22
N ASN A 288 -30.31 63.63 -26.22
CA ASN A 288 -30.17 64.10 -27.59
C ASN A 288 -31.50 64.60 -28.18
N SER A 289 -32.60 63.87 -28.00
CA SER A 289 -33.92 64.33 -28.48
C SER A 289 -34.40 65.60 -27.77
N SER A 290 -34.10 65.75 -26.47
CA SER A 290 -34.34 67.00 -25.73
C SER A 290 -33.48 68.15 -26.29
N LEU A 291 -32.22 67.89 -26.59
CA LEU A 291 -31.29 68.87 -27.18
C LEU A 291 -31.74 69.30 -28.58
N GLU A 292 -32.18 68.37 -29.43
CA GLU A 292 -32.73 68.65 -30.76
C GLU A 292 -33.95 69.56 -30.66
N ALA A 293 -34.93 69.23 -29.81
CA ALA A 293 -36.12 70.05 -29.62
C ALA A 293 -35.80 71.46 -29.07
N ILE A 294 -34.83 71.57 -28.15
CA ILE A 294 -34.34 72.88 -27.66
C ILE A 294 -33.64 73.66 -28.78
N SER A 295 -32.83 72.97 -29.58
CA SER A 295 -32.11 73.55 -30.71
C SER A 295 -33.09 74.10 -31.76
N GLU A 296 -34.12 73.35 -32.13
CA GLU A 296 -35.17 73.82 -33.06
C GLU A 296 -35.84 75.10 -32.56
N LYS A 297 -36.25 75.13 -31.29
CA LYS A 297 -36.85 76.33 -30.66
C LYS A 297 -35.88 77.50 -30.66
N LYS A 298 -34.59 77.26 -30.37
CA LYS A 298 -33.53 78.29 -30.42
C LYS A 298 -33.39 78.87 -31.83
N HIS A 299 -33.26 78.02 -32.85
CA HIS A 299 -33.15 78.46 -34.24
C HIS A 299 -34.38 79.25 -34.69
N TYR A 300 -35.58 78.83 -34.30
CA TYR A 300 -36.80 79.56 -34.63
C TYR A 300 -36.84 80.96 -34.00
N VAL A 301 -36.42 81.09 -32.73
CA VAL A 301 -36.31 82.39 -32.05
C VAL A 301 -35.27 83.28 -32.71
N GLU A 302 -34.12 82.74 -33.11
CA GLU A 302 -33.08 83.46 -33.85
C GLU A 302 -33.58 83.94 -35.22
N HIS A 303 -34.31 83.10 -35.96
CA HIS A 303 -34.94 83.47 -37.23
C HIS A 303 -35.97 84.60 -37.05
N CYS A 304 -36.83 84.53 -36.03
CA CYS A 304 -37.77 85.60 -35.69
C CYS A 304 -37.05 86.93 -35.42
N LYS A 305 -35.92 86.89 -34.70
CA LYS A 305 -35.09 88.06 -34.44
C LYS A 305 -34.52 88.65 -35.72
N GLN A 306 -33.98 87.82 -36.62
CA GLN A 306 -33.43 88.26 -37.91
C GLN A 306 -34.49 88.95 -38.78
N LEU A 307 -35.69 88.36 -38.88
CA LEU A 307 -36.80 88.95 -39.64
C LEU A 307 -37.18 90.33 -39.12
N LEU A 308 -37.26 90.50 -37.78
CA LEU A 308 -37.56 91.81 -37.19
C LEU A 308 -36.44 92.81 -37.43
N SER A 309 -35.16 92.40 -37.37
CA SER A 309 -34.04 93.29 -37.67
C SER A 309 -34.06 93.79 -39.13
N GLN A 310 -34.30 92.92 -40.10
CA GLN A 310 -34.33 93.29 -41.52
C GLN A 310 -35.40 94.34 -41.83
N VAL A 311 -36.61 94.14 -41.32
CA VAL A 311 -37.72 95.08 -41.53
C VAL A 311 -37.52 96.37 -40.73
N LYS A 312 -36.86 96.30 -39.57
CA LYS A 312 -36.53 97.49 -38.78
C LYS A 312 -35.54 98.42 -39.51
N ASP A 313 -34.57 97.85 -40.21
CA ASP A 313 -33.49 98.62 -40.82
C ASP A 313 -33.83 99.11 -42.25
N SER A 314 -34.74 98.44 -42.96
CA SER A 314 -34.99 98.70 -44.40
C SER A 314 -36.43 98.47 -44.90
N GLY A 315 -37.39 98.21 -44.01
CA GLY A 315 -38.78 97.92 -44.38
C GLY A 315 -39.65 99.18 -44.59
N SER A 316 -40.72 99.05 -45.36
CA SER A 316 -41.78 100.09 -45.43
C SER A 316 -42.62 100.11 -44.15
N ASP A 317 -43.28 101.23 -43.86
CA ASP A 317 -44.11 101.39 -42.65
C ASP A 317 -45.18 100.29 -42.50
N ILE A 318 -45.81 99.89 -43.62
CA ILE A 318 -46.79 98.80 -43.65
C ILE A 318 -46.14 97.46 -43.30
N ALA A 319 -44.96 97.16 -43.87
CA ALA A 319 -44.23 95.93 -43.58
C ALA A 319 -43.74 95.90 -42.12
N TYR A 320 -43.33 97.04 -41.57
CA TYR A 320 -42.91 97.20 -40.17
C TYR A 320 -44.01 96.80 -39.19
N VAL A 321 -45.19 97.39 -39.34
CA VAL A 321 -46.32 97.12 -38.44
C VAL A 321 -46.82 95.68 -38.59
N CYS A 322 -47.01 95.21 -39.83
CA CYS A 322 -47.52 93.86 -40.08
C CYS A 322 -46.56 92.79 -39.54
N LYS A 323 -45.25 92.92 -39.83
CA LYS A 323 -44.27 91.90 -39.42
C LYS A 323 -44.02 91.91 -37.92
N PHE A 324 -44.10 93.07 -37.27
CA PHE A 324 -44.02 93.17 -35.82
C PHE A 324 -45.11 92.34 -35.14
N TYR A 325 -46.38 92.55 -35.50
CA TYR A 325 -47.49 91.80 -34.89
C TYR A 325 -47.47 90.31 -35.26
N GLU A 326 -47.09 89.96 -36.48
CA GLU A 326 -46.93 88.57 -36.92
C GLU A 326 -45.86 87.83 -36.09
N VAL A 327 -44.66 88.40 -35.95
CA VAL A 327 -43.58 87.78 -35.19
C VAL A 327 -43.87 87.80 -33.68
N LYS A 328 -44.50 88.86 -33.17
CA LYS A 328 -44.93 88.95 -31.76
C LYS A 328 -45.90 87.82 -31.42
N HIS A 329 -46.90 87.56 -32.26
CA HIS A 329 -47.81 86.43 -32.09
C HIS A 329 -47.05 85.10 -32.02
N LYS A 330 -46.16 84.84 -32.99
CA LYS A 330 -45.36 83.61 -33.07
C LYS A 330 -44.44 83.40 -31.85
N ILE A 331 -43.83 84.47 -31.33
CA ILE A 331 -43.01 84.41 -30.12
C ILE A 331 -43.86 84.16 -28.88
N ASP A 332 -45.04 84.77 -28.79
CA ASP A 332 -45.96 84.55 -27.68
C ASP A 332 -46.53 83.12 -27.69
N GLU A 333 -46.69 82.49 -28.87
CA GLU A 333 -46.98 81.05 -28.99
C GLU A 333 -45.84 80.19 -28.45
N ILE A 334 -44.58 80.49 -28.80
CA ILE A 334 -43.43 79.74 -28.28
C ILE A 334 -43.27 79.87 -26.77
N LYS A 335 -43.51 81.07 -26.21
CA LYS A 335 -43.49 81.30 -24.75
C LYS A 335 -44.52 80.46 -23.99
N LYS A 336 -45.63 80.07 -24.66
CA LYS A 336 -46.63 79.17 -24.09
C LYS A 336 -46.21 77.70 -24.16
N THR A 337 -45.19 77.34 -24.94
CA THR A 337 -44.63 75.99 -24.98
C THR A 337 -43.63 75.76 -23.84
N TYR A 338 -43.54 74.53 -23.34
CA TYR A 338 -42.56 74.17 -22.30
C TYR A 338 -41.25 73.66 -22.90
N VAL A 339 -40.15 73.83 -22.17
CA VAL A 339 -38.85 73.21 -22.46
C VAL A 339 -38.59 72.14 -21.41
N ASN A 340 -38.43 70.89 -21.84
CA ASN A 340 -38.11 69.79 -20.95
C ASN A 340 -36.61 69.50 -20.97
N LYS A 341 -35.88 69.98 -19.97
CA LYS A 341 -34.45 69.68 -19.76
C LYS A 341 -34.34 68.44 -18.89
N VAL A 342 -33.70 67.41 -19.41
CA VAL A 342 -33.49 66.14 -18.68
C VAL A 342 -32.02 65.99 -18.27
N SER A 343 -31.80 65.44 -17.08
CA SER A 343 -30.48 65.07 -16.56
C SER A 343 -30.55 63.69 -15.93
N PHE A 344 -29.50 62.89 -16.12
CA PHE A 344 -29.41 61.54 -15.58
C PHE A 344 -28.09 61.39 -14.83
N ASP A 345 -28.14 60.83 -13.63
CA ASP A 345 -26.99 60.35 -12.87
C ASP A 345 -26.99 58.81 -12.88
N ILE A 346 -25.84 58.19 -13.11
CA ILE A 346 -25.72 56.73 -13.25
C ILE A 346 -24.78 56.23 -12.16
N GLN A 347 -25.35 55.46 -11.25
CA GLN A 347 -24.64 54.85 -10.14
C GLN A 347 -24.59 53.33 -10.33
N GLY A 348 -23.39 52.76 -10.19
CA GLY A 348 -23.16 51.31 -10.27
C GLY A 348 -22.57 50.78 -8.97
N LYS A 349 -23.12 49.67 -8.46
CA LYS A 349 -22.59 48.97 -7.29
C LYS A 349 -22.21 47.55 -7.68
N LEU A 350 -20.93 47.20 -7.52
CA LEU A 350 -20.46 45.83 -7.71
C LEU A 350 -20.88 44.95 -6.52
N SER A 351 -21.19 43.69 -6.82
CA SER A 351 -21.54 42.69 -5.81
C SER A 351 -20.42 42.51 -4.78
N SER A 352 -20.77 42.50 -3.49
CA SER A 352 -19.83 42.23 -2.39
C SER A 352 -19.27 40.81 -2.46
N LYS A 353 -20.05 39.85 -2.97
CA LYS A 353 -19.65 38.44 -3.12
C LYS A 353 -18.41 38.26 -4.00
N ILE A 354 -18.20 39.12 -5.00
CA ILE A 354 -17.00 39.07 -5.85
C ILE A 354 -15.75 39.49 -5.06
N LYS A 355 -15.91 40.37 -4.06
CA LYS A 355 -14.80 40.78 -3.18
C LYS A 355 -14.38 39.65 -2.24
N GLU A 356 -15.33 38.81 -1.81
CA GLU A 356 -15.09 37.65 -0.95
C GLU A 356 -14.20 36.58 -1.61
N LEU A 357 -14.15 36.50 -2.96
CA LEU A 357 -13.24 35.61 -3.67
C LEU A 357 -11.76 35.89 -3.34
N LYS A 358 -11.40 37.15 -3.06
CA LYS A 358 -10.02 37.54 -2.70
C LYS A 358 -9.64 37.11 -1.28
N SER A 359 -10.61 36.76 -0.44
CA SER A 359 -10.37 36.32 0.94
C SER A 359 -10.23 34.81 1.09
N ILE A 360 -10.37 34.04 0.01
CA ILE A 360 -10.18 32.58 0.04
C ILE A 360 -8.69 32.27 0.22
N SER A 361 -8.34 31.57 1.31
CA SER A 361 -6.95 31.25 1.68
C SER A 361 -6.47 29.87 1.19
N LYS A 362 -7.41 28.95 0.91
CA LYS A 362 -7.15 27.61 0.38
C LYS A 362 -8.21 27.23 -0.64
N LEU A 363 -7.80 26.59 -1.73
CA LEU A 363 -8.72 26.12 -2.77
C LEU A 363 -9.52 24.88 -2.32
N SER A 364 -8.88 23.99 -1.55
CA SER A 364 -9.52 22.83 -0.93
C SER A 364 -8.70 22.34 0.27
N GLU A 365 -9.33 21.56 1.14
CA GLU A 365 -8.63 20.84 2.20
C GLU A 365 -8.15 19.48 1.66
N LEU A 366 -6.89 19.16 1.93
CA LEU A 366 -6.31 17.85 1.64
C LEU A 366 -6.27 17.04 2.94
N SER A 367 -6.77 15.82 2.88
CA SER A 367 -6.70 14.88 3.99
C SER A 367 -5.94 13.64 3.54
N VAL A 368 -4.87 13.30 4.27
CA VAL A 368 -4.10 12.08 4.06
C VAL A 368 -4.49 11.10 5.15
N PHE A 369 -4.95 9.92 4.76
CA PHE A 369 -5.27 8.84 5.68
C PHE A 369 -4.17 7.79 5.61
N GLN A 370 -3.37 7.68 6.67
CA GLN A 370 -2.37 6.63 6.77
C GLN A 370 -3.05 5.35 7.26
N LYS A 371 -2.97 4.31 6.45
CA LYS A 371 -3.36 2.96 6.83
C LYS A 371 -2.08 2.18 7.15
N SER A 372 -1.88 1.83 8.42
CA SER A 372 -0.80 0.94 8.82
C SER A 372 -1.34 -0.48 9.04
N CYS A 373 -0.56 -1.44 8.57
CA CYS A 373 -0.79 -2.87 8.69
C CYS A 373 0.49 -3.46 9.28
N SER A 374 0.39 -4.07 10.46
CA SER A 374 1.50 -4.76 11.11
C SER A 374 1.25 -6.26 11.00
N MET A 375 2.17 -6.98 10.37
CA MET A 375 2.08 -8.42 10.19
C MET A 375 3.10 -9.13 11.08
N GLU A 376 2.65 -10.15 11.81
CA GLU A 376 3.52 -11.04 12.59
C GLU A 376 3.76 -12.36 11.83
N PHE A 377 4.99 -12.56 11.36
CA PHE A 377 5.42 -13.83 10.78
C PHE A 377 5.66 -14.84 11.92
N GLY A 378 4.67 -15.69 12.18
CA GLY A 378 4.67 -16.65 13.30
C GLY A 378 3.32 -16.82 13.99
N PHE A 379 2.30 -16.06 13.57
CA PHE A 379 0.95 -16.15 14.12
C PHE A 379 0.32 -17.54 13.94
N ASP A 380 -0.01 -18.20 15.06
CA ASP A 380 -0.86 -19.39 15.08
C ASP A 380 -2.24 -19.05 15.65
N VAL A 381 -3.25 -19.09 14.78
CA VAL A 381 -4.65 -18.81 15.13
C VAL A 381 -5.20 -19.76 16.21
N LYS A 382 -4.61 -20.95 16.36
CA LYS A 382 -5.02 -21.94 17.36
C LYS A 382 -4.70 -21.47 18.77
N SER A 383 -3.57 -20.79 18.98
CA SER A 383 -3.12 -20.30 20.29
C SER A 383 -3.35 -18.81 20.49
N ALA A 384 -3.58 -18.03 19.42
CA ALA A 384 -3.72 -16.58 19.50
C ALA A 384 -4.76 -16.10 20.53
N ARG A 385 -4.42 -15.07 21.30
CA ARG A 385 -5.34 -14.45 22.26
C ARG A 385 -6.19 -13.40 21.57
N MET A 386 -7.51 -13.51 21.73
CA MET A 386 -8.46 -12.50 21.24
C MET A 386 -8.61 -11.39 22.28
N THR A 387 -8.07 -10.21 21.99
CA THR A 387 -8.10 -9.04 22.89
C THR A 387 -9.13 -8.02 22.42
N LEU A 388 -10.00 -7.54 23.31
CA LEU A 388 -10.99 -6.51 22.98
C LEU A 388 -10.30 -5.13 22.99
N GLU A 389 -10.30 -4.44 21.84
CA GLU A 389 -9.73 -3.09 21.71
C GLU A 389 -10.77 -2.00 21.96
N SER A 390 -12.00 -2.20 21.48
CA SER A 390 -13.09 -1.22 21.60
C SER A 390 -14.46 -1.88 21.49
N GLU A 391 -15.47 -1.26 22.12
CA GLU A 391 -16.86 -1.71 22.11
C GLU A 391 -17.79 -0.50 21.98
N PHE A 392 -18.78 -0.60 21.11
CA PHE A 392 -19.77 0.43 20.83
C PHE A 392 -21.16 -0.19 20.83
N THR A 393 -22.09 0.38 21.59
CA THR A 393 -23.51 0.00 21.54
C THR A 393 -24.28 1.07 20.77
N ILE A 394 -25.01 0.64 19.75
CA ILE A 394 -25.83 1.53 18.93
C ILE A 394 -27.29 1.30 19.31
N GLU A 395 -27.89 2.28 19.97
CA GLU A 395 -29.28 2.18 20.41
C GLU A 395 -30.24 2.13 19.23
N HIS A 396 -31.29 1.30 19.36
CA HIS A 396 -32.38 1.16 18.38
C HIS A 396 -31.93 0.80 16.95
N SER A 397 -30.79 0.12 16.81
CA SER A 397 -30.22 -0.28 15.52
C SER A 397 -30.11 -1.79 15.38
N TRP A 398 -30.11 -2.27 14.14
CA TRP A 398 -29.70 -3.64 13.82
C TRP A 398 -28.77 -3.63 12.62
N ILE A 399 -27.49 -3.88 12.90
CA ILE A 399 -26.40 -3.77 11.95
C ILE A 399 -26.23 -5.10 11.21
N TYR A 400 -26.37 -5.05 9.89
CA TYR A 400 -26.24 -6.24 9.02
C TYR A 400 -24.86 -6.34 8.35
N GLY A 401 -24.18 -5.22 8.16
CA GLY A 401 -22.89 -5.16 7.50
C GLY A 401 -22.01 -4.06 8.06
N GLY A 402 -20.71 -4.19 7.83
CA GLY A 402 -19.74 -3.21 8.31
C GLY A 402 -18.36 -3.42 7.70
N CYS A 403 -17.58 -2.35 7.69
CA CYS A 403 -16.21 -2.36 7.18
C CYS A 403 -15.35 -1.29 7.86
N PHE A 404 -14.04 -1.52 7.89
CA PHE A 404 -13.08 -0.49 8.24
C PHE A 404 -12.84 0.45 7.06
N LEU A 405 -12.77 1.74 7.36
CA LEU A 405 -12.29 2.76 6.45
C LEU A 405 -10.75 2.83 6.51
N PRO A 406 -10.10 3.32 5.44
CA PRO A 406 -8.64 3.53 5.44
C PRO A 406 -8.15 4.44 6.57
N SER A 407 -9.00 5.37 7.03
CA SER A 407 -8.75 6.24 8.20
C SER A 407 -8.70 5.50 9.54
N GLY A 408 -9.08 4.22 9.57
CA GLY A 408 -9.27 3.42 10.78
C GLY A 408 -10.71 3.42 11.30
N GLY A 409 -11.52 4.42 10.95
CA GLY A 409 -12.93 4.48 11.36
C GLY A 409 -13.77 3.32 10.82
N ILE A 410 -14.97 3.11 11.35
CA ILE A 410 -15.84 1.99 10.98
C ILE A 410 -17.11 2.53 10.33
N LEU A 411 -17.52 1.95 9.20
CA LEU A 411 -18.82 2.20 8.59
C LEU A 411 -19.73 1.00 8.83
N LEU A 412 -20.99 1.24 9.19
CA LEU A 412 -21.96 0.20 9.54
C LEU A 412 -23.27 0.40 8.77
N ALA A 413 -23.89 -0.70 8.32
CA ALA A 413 -25.20 -0.73 7.68
C ALA A 413 -26.30 -0.99 8.72
N ASP A 414 -27.07 0.03 9.04
CA ASP A 414 -28.22 -0.07 9.94
C ASP A 414 -29.50 -0.34 9.14
N TYR A 415 -29.83 -1.64 9.08
CA TYR A 415 -30.89 -2.18 8.23
C TYR A 415 -32.29 -1.64 8.53
N PRO A 416 -32.81 -1.65 9.78
CA PRO A 416 -34.16 -1.20 10.06
C PRO A 416 -34.34 0.32 9.93
N ASN A 417 -33.26 1.10 10.07
CA ASN A 417 -33.32 2.56 10.06
C ASN A 417 -32.87 3.18 8.73
N PHE A 418 -32.65 2.38 7.69
CA PHE A 418 -32.32 2.86 6.33
C PHE A 418 -31.14 3.83 6.31
N ARG A 419 -30.09 3.57 7.11
CA ARG A 419 -28.94 4.48 7.24
C ARG A 419 -27.63 3.72 7.32
N PHE A 420 -26.53 4.38 7.00
CA PHE A 420 -25.21 3.94 7.46
C PHE A 420 -24.74 4.81 8.62
N ILE A 421 -23.93 4.25 9.51
CA ILE A 421 -23.37 4.93 10.69
C ILE A 421 -21.85 4.94 10.54
N TYR A 422 -21.23 6.08 10.85
CA TYR A 422 -19.78 6.20 10.92
C TYR A 422 -19.34 6.24 12.39
N LEU A 423 -18.39 5.39 12.75
CA LEU A 423 -17.75 5.37 14.06
C LEU A 423 -16.31 5.84 13.91
N ASP A 424 -15.96 6.88 14.66
CA ASP A 424 -14.56 7.27 14.81
C ASP A 424 -13.92 6.40 15.91
N CYS A 425 -12.99 5.54 15.52
CA CYS A 425 -12.28 4.66 16.43
C CYS A 425 -11.18 5.37 17.23
N VAL A 426 -10.73 6.55 16.79
CA VAL A 426 -9.72 7.35 17.49
C VAL A 426 -10.36 8.14 18.63
N GLY A 427 -11.55 8.69 18.41
CA GLY A 427 -12.32 9.45 19.42
C GLY A 427 -13.41 8.66 20.16
N LYS A 428 -13.61 7.37 19.85
CA LYS A 428 -14.72 6.53 20.33
C LYS A 428 -16.11 7.18 20.23
N SER A 429 -16.36 7.95 19.17
CA SER A 429 -17.61 8.68 18.99
C SER A 429 -18.46 8.10 17.87
N ILE A 430 -19.78 8.10 18.07
CA ILE A 430 -20.77 7.73 17.06
C ILE A 430 -21.12 9.00 16.28
N LEU A 431 -20.74 9.06 15.00
CA LEU A 431 -21.10 10.16 14.12
C LEU A 431 -22.39 9.80 13.36
N GLN A 432 -23.35 10.74 13.37
CA GLN A 432 -24.73 10.49 12.97
C GLN A 432 -24.87 9.96 11.54
N GLY A 433 -25.78 8.99 11.39
CA GLY A 433 -25.98 8.26 10.16
C GLY A 433 -26.75 9.03 9.09
N LYS A 434 -26.37 8.81 7.82
CA LYS A 434 -27.07 9.38 6.67
C LYS A 434 -28.08 8.38 6.13
N LEU A 435 -29.29 8.86 5.86
CA LEU A 435 -30.31 8.06 5.22
C LEU A 435 -29.84 7.64 3.82
N VAL A 436 -30.03 6.37 3.52
CA VAL A 436 -29.79 5.72 2.23
C VAL A 436 -31.13 5.14 1.80
N GLY A 437 -31.48 5.19 0.52
CA GLY A 437 -32.81 4.82 0.03
C GLY A 437 -33.35 3.46 0.55
N PRO A 438 -33.17 2.33 -0.16
CA PRO A 438 -33.61 1.02 0.33
C PRO A 438 -32.76 0.49 1.49
N LYS A 439 -33.10 -0.69 2.05
CA LYS A 439 -32.47 -1.17 3.30
C LYS A 439 -31.01 -1.62 3.08
N PRO A 440 -30.03 -1.08 3.82
CA PRO A 440 -28.64 -1.48 3.66
C PRO A 440 -28.37 -2.85 4.30
N ARG A 441 -27.89 -3.80 3.50
CA ARG A 441 -27.54 -5.17 3.94
C ARG A 441 -26.05 -5.31 4.20
N ASP A 442 -25.22 -4.79 3.31
CA ASP A 442 -23.78 -4.90 3.45
C ASP A 442 -23.04 -3.69 2.89
N ILE A 443 -21.83 -3.44 3.41
CA ILE A 443 -20.99 -2.30 3.07
C ILE A 443 -19.53 -2.74 3.00
N ILE A 444 -18.85 -2.34 1.91
CA ILE A 444 -17.40 -2.47 1.78
C ILE A 444 -16.78 -1.18 1.23
N VAL A 445 -15.47 -1.04 1.43
CA VAL A 445 -14.64 -0.02 0.79
C VAL A 445 -13.96 -0.61 -0.44
N SER A 446 -14.00 0.10 -1.56
CA SER A 446 -13.32 -0.26 -2.80
C SER A 446 -12.63 0.97 -3.40
N GLY A 447 -11.33 1.12 -3.13
CA GLY A 447 -10.57 2.29 -3.57
C GLY A 447 -11.02 3.56 -2.83
N SER A 448 -11.39 4.60 -3.58
CA SER A 448 -11.94 5.86 -3.04
C SER A 448 -13.46 5.82 -2.78
N ASP A 449 -14.09 4.67 -3.03
CA ASP A 449 -15.53 4.53 -3.04
C ASP A 449 -16.01 3.54 -1.96
N ILE A 450 -17.20 3.83 -1.42
CA ILE A 450 -17.95 2.95 -0.54
C ILE A 450 -19.04 2.30 -1.39
N LEU A 451 -19.11 0.97 -1.35
CA LEU A 451 -20.14 0.20 -2.04
C LEU A 451 -21.13 -0.35 -1.01
N ILE A 452 -22.41 -0.11 -1.26
CA ILE A 452 -23.50 -0.49 -0.35
C ILE A 452 -24.45 -1.42 -1.09
N ALA A 453 -24.70 -2.60 -0.54
CA ALA A 453 -25.74 -3.52 -0.98
C ALA A 453 -27.06 -3.06 -0.36
N LEU A 454 -27.99 -2.61 -1.21
CA LEU A 454 -29.30 -2.14 -0.79
C LEU A 454 -30.36 -3.16 -1.20
N GLU A 455 -31.00 -3.78 -0.21
CA GLU A 455 -32.12 -4.70 -0.45
C GLU A 455 -33.30 -3.94 -1.04
N GLY A 456 -33.74 -4.36 -2.23
CA GLY A 456 -34.82 -3.74 -2.99
C GLY A 456 -34.38 -2.77 -4.09
N LEU A 457 -33.10 -2.40 -4.19
CA LEU A 457 -32.59 -1.57 -5.31
C LEU A 457 -32.19 -2.40 -6.55
N ASN A 458 -31.97 -3.71 -6.37
CA ASN A 458 -31.37 -4.61 -7.36
C ASN A 458 -30.03 -4.11 -7.94
N ALA A 459 -29.31 -3.29 -7.18
CA ALA A 459 -28.04 -2.68 -7.54
C ALA A 459 -27.20 -2.42 -6.29
N LEU A 460 -25.88 -2.28 -6.50
CA LEU A 460 -25.00 -1.68 -5.50
C LEU A 460 -25.02 -0.16 -5.63
N GLN A 461 -25.13 0.54 -4.52
CA GLN A 461 -24.99 1.99 -4.49
C GLN A 461 -23.53 2.37 -4.24
N LYS A 462 -22.98 3.19 -5.13
CA LYS A 462 -21.65 3.78 -4.97
C LYS A 462 -21.76 5.11 -4.22
N VAL A 463 -20.90 5.33 -3.23
CA VAL A 463 -20.84 6.55 -2.43
C VAL A 463 -19.38 7.00 -2.33
N ALA A 464 -19.07 8.23 -2.71
CA ALA A 464 -17.70 8.75 -2.63
C ALA A 464 -17.28 9.00 -1.17
N MET A 465 -16.08 8.57 -0.78
CA MET A 465 -15.51 8.89 0.53
C MET A 465 -15.44 10.42 0.76
N GLY A 466 -15.77 10.88 1.97
CA GLY A 466 -15.68 12.28 2.39
C GLY A 466 -16.88 13.17 2.06
N LYS A 467 -17.61 12.91 0.96
CA LYS A 467 -18.85 13.66 0.64
C LYS A 467 -20.12 12.94 1.11
N PHE A 468 -20.05 11.62 1.27
CA PHE A 468 -21.20 10.77 1.61
C PHE A 468 -22.43 11.02 0.71
N SER A 469 -22.25 11.62 -0.47
CA SER A 469 -23.31 11.88 -1.45
C SER A 469 -23.55 10.62 -2.28
N LEU A 470 -24.83 10.30 -2.52
CA LEU A 470 -25.21 9.18 -3.38
C LEU A 470 -24.59 9.37 -4.78
N GLY A 471 -23.76 8.42 -5.19
CA GLY A 471 -23.12 8.38 -6.50
C GLY A 471 -23.89 7.50 -7.49
N SER A 472 -23.18 6.90 -8.44
CA SER A 472 -23.75 5.97 -9.42
C SER A 472 -24.18 4.64 -8.79
N THR A 473 -24.97 3.87 -9.53
CA THR A 473 -25.40 2.52 -9.15
C THR A 473 -24.79 1.47 -10.08
N ILE A 474 -24.45 0.30 -9.53
CA ILE A 474 -23.97 -0.86 -10.30
C ILE A 474 -25.10 -1.90 -10.36
N PRO A 475 -25.73 -2.12 -11.52
CA PRO A 475 -26.82 -3.08 -11.65
C PRO A 475 -26.36 -4.50 -11.32
N THR A 476 -27.19 -5.24 -10.57
CA THR A 476 -26.91 -6.64 -10.20
C THR A 476 -28.00 -7.61 -10.66
N GLY A 477 -29.11 -7.07 -11.17
CA GLY A 477 -30.25 -7.81 -11.70
C GLY A 477 -31.25 -8.30 -10.65
N GLU A 478 -30.80 -8.57 -9.42
CA GLU A 478 -31.66 -8.98 -8.29
C GLU A 478 -31.16 -8.34 -7.00
N SER A 479 -31.85 -8.59 -5.88
CA SER A 479 -31.47 -8.02 -4.59
C SER A 479 -30.08 -8.45 -4.14
N CYS A 480 -29.25 -7.50 -3.71
CA CYS A 480 -27.93 -7.74 -3.14
C CYS A 480 -28.03 -8.01 -1.64
N LEU A 481 -27.25 -8.97 -1.14
CA LEU A 481 -27.18 -9.27 0.29
C LEU A 481 -25.80 -8.95 0.87
N GLY A 482 -24.74 -9.60 0.37
CA GLY A 482 -23.38 -9.48 0.85
C GLY A 482 -22.41 -9.15 -0.27
N ILE A 483 -21.31 -8.48 0.06
CA ILE A 483 -20.30 -8.04 -0.90
C ILE A 483 -18.92 -8.48 -0.42
N ALA A 484 -18.13 -9.04 -1.33
CA ALA A 484 -16.71 -9.25 -1.16
C ALA A 484 -15.93 -8.63 -2.31
N LYS A 485 -14.70 -8.22 -2.03
CA LYS A 485 -13.72 -7.75 -3.02
C LYS A 485 -12.54 -8.70 -3.02
N PHE A 486 -12.06 -9.04 -4.21
CA PHE A 486 -10.79 -9.73 -4.39
C PHE A 486 -10.12 -9.20 -5.65
N GLN A 487 -8.90 -8.67 -5.49
CA GLN A 487 -8.20 -7.94 -6.53
C GLN A 487 -9.10 -6.83 -7.10
N GLU A 488 -9.27 -6.78 -8.42
CA GLU A 488 -10.12 -5.84 -9.16
C GLU A 488 -11.58 -6.28 -9.30
N TYR A 489 -11.94 -7.46 -8.80
CA TYR A 489 -13.27 -8.06 -8.95
C TYR A 489 -14.12 -7.89 -7.69
N LEU A 490 -15.42 -7.75 -7.90
CA LEU A 490 -16.42 -7.78 -6.83
C LEU A 490 -17.26 -9.05 -6.91
N TYR A 491 -17.55 -9.63 -5.76
CA TYR A 491 -18.42 -10.79 -5.62
C TYR A 491 -19.63 -10.38 -4.79
N VAL A 492 -20.82 -10.50 -5.37
CA VAL A 492 -22.07 -10.06 -4.72
C VAL A 492 -22.99 -11.26 -4.57
N THR A 493 -23.48 -11.50 -3.36
CA THR A 493 -24.52 -12.51 -3.14
C THR A 493 -25.88 -11.95 -3.51
N ARG A 494 -26.59 -12.75 -4.30
CA ARG A 494 -28.03 -12.67 -4.54
C ARG A 494 -28.69 -13.82 -3.77
N PRO A 495 -30.03 -13.84 -3.60
CA PRO A 495 -30.70 -14.87 -2.82
C PRO A 495 -30.27 -16.30 -3.18
N THR A 496 -30.12 -16.63 -4.46
CA THR A 496 -29.81 -18.01 -4.90
C THR A 496 -28.58 -18.12 -5.80
N SER A 497 -27.75 -17.08 -5.85
CA SER A 497 -26.53 -17.08 -6.66
C SER A 497 -25.51 -16.06 -6.16
N ILE A 498 -24.28 -16.17 -6.62
CA ILE A 498 -23.23 -15.15 -6.47
C ILE A 498 -22.91 -14.62 -7.87
N ILE A 499 -22.65 -13.33 -8.01
CA ILE A 499 -22.15 -12.74 -9.27
C ILE A 499 -20.74 -12.21 -9.08
N LYS A 500 -19.91 -12.38 -10.11
CA LYS A 500 -18.60 -11.73 -10.23
C LYS A 500 -18.73 -10.55 -11.18
N LEU A 501 -18.32 -9.37 -10.70
CA LEU A 501 -18.32 -8.12 -11.44
C LEU A 501 -16.88 -7.67 -11.72
N ASP A 502 -16.66 -7.05 -12.87
CA ASP A 502 -15.42 -6.32 -13.16
C ASP A 502 -15.39 -4.93 -12.48
N LYS A 503 -14.29 -4.20 -12.66
CA LYS A 503 -14.12 -2.83 -12.15
C LYS A 503 -15.11 -1.81 -12.74
N GLN A 504 -15.72 -2.10 -13.89
CA GLN A 504 -16.77 -1.27 -14.50
C GLN A 504 -18.17 -1.63 -13.98
N GLY A 505 -18.32 -2.72 -13.24
CA GLY A 505 -19.59 -3.22 -12.74
C GLY A 505 -20.33 -4.15 -13.69
N ASN A 506 -19.67 -4.66 -14.74
CA ASN A 506 -20.29 -5.64 -15.64
C ASN A 506 -20.26 -7.03 -15.02
N ILE A 507 -21.34 -7.79 -15.19
CA ILE A 507 -21.42 -9.18 -14.73
C ILE A 507 -20.57 -10.06 -15.65
N LEU A 508 -19.46 -10.57 -15.12
CA LEU A 508 -18.60 -11.51 -15.82
C LEU A 508 -19.10 -12.94 -15.69
N LYS A 509 -19.59 -13.31 -14.50
CA LYS A 509 -20.02 -14.68 -14.21
C LYS A 509 -21.09 -14.73 -13.13
N THR A 510 -21.97 -15.73 -13.22
CA THR A 510 -22.97 -16.07 -12.21
C THR A 510 -22.72 -17.49 -11.71
N TYR A 511 -22.64 -17.65 -10.40
CA TYR A 511 -22.46 -18.91 -9.69
C TYR A 511 -23.76 -19.28 -8.99
N PRO A 512 -24.50 -20.30 -9.46
CA PRO A 512 -25.74 -20.71 -8.82
C PRO A 512 -25.45 -21.42 -7.49
N THR A 513 -25.92 -20.85 -6.38
CA THR A 513 -25.79 -21.47 -5.04
C THR A 513 -26.98 -22.37 -4.71
N ARG A 514 -28.11 -22.17 -5.41
CA ARG A 514 -29.38 -22.93 -5.28
C ARG A 514 -29.99 -22.95 -3.87
N LYS A 515 -29.46 -22.13 -2.98
CA LYS A 515 -29.84 -22.01 -1.57
C LYS A 515 -29.64 -20.57 -1.15
N TRP A 516 -30.39 -20.13 -0.13
CA TRP A 516 -30.25 -18.79 0.39
C TRP A 516 -28.82 -18.51 0.88
N THR A 517 -28.14 -17.55 0.26
CA THR A 517 -26.73 -17.21 0.55
C THR A 517 -26.63 -15.79 1.08
N TYR A 518 -26.28 -15.65 2.36
CA TYR A 518 -26.21 -14.34 3.01
C TYR A 518 -24.90 -13.62 2.73
N SER A 519 -23.77 -14.32 2.94
CA SER A 519 -22.44 -13.74 2.92
C SER A 519 -21.52 -14.52 2.00
N VAL A 520 -20.61 -13.80 1.37
CA VAL A 520 -19.51 -14.31 0.54
C VAL A 520 -18.23 -13.64 0.98
N THR A 521 -17.12 -14.36 0.88
CA THR A 521 -15.75 -13.87 0.97
C THR A 521 -14.92 -14.61 -0.08
N VAL A 522 -13.74 -14.09 -0.40
CA VAL A 522 -12.81 -14.76 -1.31
C VAL A 522 -11.46 -14.86 -0.59
N THR A 523 -10.84 -16.03 -0.63
CA THR A 523 -9.51 -16.26 -0.04
C THR A 523 -8.42 -15.62 -0.91
N GLY A 524 -7.21 -15.46 -0.36
CA GLY A 524 -6.01 -15.06 -1.09
C GLY A 524 -5.66 -15.98 -2.28
N SER A 525 -6.09 -17.25 -2.25
CA SER A 525 -5.99 -18.18 -3.39
C SER A 525 -7.04 -17.96 -4.49
N GLY A 526 -8.01 -17.07 -4.28
CA GLY A 526 -9.12 -16.82 -5.20
C GLY A 526 -10.29 -17.80 -5.04
N ASP A 527 -10.33 -18.57 -3.95
CA ASP A 527 -11.44 -19.49 -3.68
C ASP A 527 -12.63 -18.70 -3.11
N ILE A 528 -13.80 -18.85 -3.73
CA ILE A 528 -15.04 -18.18 -3.34
C ILE A 528 -15.67 -19.00 -2.20
N VAL A 529 -15.85 -18.37 -1.04
CA VAL A 529 -16.40 -19.02 0.16
C VAL A 529 -17.70 -18.34 0.54
N HIS A 530 -18.74 -19.13 0.78
CA HIS A 530 -20.05 -18.60 1.14
C HIS A 530 -20.78 -19.49 2.17
N CYS A 531 -21.67 -18.88 2.96
CA CYS A 531 -22.46 -19.59 3.96
C CYS A 531 -23.91 -19.83 3.51
N HIS A 532 -24.50 -20.89 4.05
CA HIS A 532 -25.91 -21.23 3.88
C HIS A 532 -26.58 -21.35 5.25
N TYR A 533 -27.46 -20.39 5.56
CA TYR A 533 -28.13 -20.32 6.85
C TYR A 533 -28.95 -21.58 7.14
N GLY A 534 -29.94 -21.90 6.29
CA GLY A 534 -30.80 -23.08 6.50
C GLY A 534 -30.11 -24.43 6.34
N GLY A 535 -28.89 -24.46 5.77
CA GLY A 535 -28.11 -25.68 5.57
C GLY A 535 -27.07 -25.96 6.65
N ASN A 536 -26.87 -25.02 7.60
CA ASN A 536 -25.82 -25.06 8.62
C ASN A 536 -24.46 -25.43 8.04
N SER A 537 -24.11 -24.81 6.90
CA SER A 537 -22.94 -25.20 6.12
C SER A 537 -22.24 -24.02 5.48
N VAL A 538 -20.93 -24.17 5.29
CA VAL A 538 -20.09 -23.26 4.50
C VAL A 538 -19.54 -24.02 3.31
N THR A 539 -19.54 -23.40 2.14
CA THR A 539 -19.05 -24.01 0.90
C THR A 539 -17.94 -23.15 0.33
N ALA A 540 -16.86 -23.78 -0.12
CA ALA A 540 -15.85 -23.14 -0.94
C ALA A 540 -15.89 -23.70 -2.36
N MET A 541 -15.67 -22.83 -3.33
CA MET A 541 -15.67 -23.16 -4.73
C MET A 541 -14.60 -22.37 -5.48
N ARG A 542 -14.10 -22.94 -6.58
CA ARG A 542 -13.18 -22.25 -7.49
C ARG A 542 -13.93 -21.24 -8.36
N ASP A 543 -13.16 -20.36 -9.00
CA ASP A 543 -13.67 -19.39 -9.97
C ASP A 543 -14.32 -20.04 -11.21
N ASP A 544 -14.05 -21.31 -11.49
CA ASP A 544 -14.73 -22.08 -12.54
C ASP A 544 -16.16 -22.51 -12.14
N GLY A 545 -16.49 -22.48 -10.85
CA GLY A 545 -17.77 -22.93 -10.30
C GLY A 545 -17.72 -24.28 -9.58
N GLN A 546 -16.59 -24.98 -9.62
CA GLN A 546 -16.43 -26.29 -9.00
C GLN A 546 -16.31 -26.18 -7.48
N THR A 547 -17.14 -26.92 -6.75
CA THR A 547 -17.04 -27.04 -5.29
C THR A 547 -15.74 -27.71 -4.89
N LEU A 548 -14.99 -27.06 -4.01
CA LEU A 548 -13.77 -27.59 -3.41
C LEU A 548 -14.07 -28.45 -2.18
N TRP A 549 -14.87 -27.90 -1.28
CA TRP A 549 -15.26 -28.54 -0.03
C TRP A 549 -16.52 -27.92 0.55
N VAL A 550 -17.21 -28.68 1.39
CA VAL A 550 -18.36 -28.24 2.17
C VAL A 550 -18.08 -28.54 3.64
N TYR A 551 -18.10 -27.51 4.47
CA TYR A 551 -17.95 -27.62 5.91
C TYR A 551 -19.33 -27.68 6.58
N LYS A 552 -19.50 -28.67 7.45
CA LYS A 552 -20.65 -28.83 8.35
C LYS A 552 -20.14 -29.24 9.72
N HIS A 553 -20.76 -28.74 10.78
CA HIS A 553 -20.39 -29.07 12.14
C HIS A 553 -21.61 -29.03 13.06
N PRO A 554 -21.75 -29.94 14.03
CA PRO A 554 -22.90 -29.97 14.94
C PRO A 554 -23.09 -28.67 15.73
N GLN A 555 -21.97 -27.99 16.06
CA GLN A 555 -21.98 -26.72 16.79
C GLN A 555 -22.11 -25.49 15.89
N LEU A 556 -22.16 -25.62 14.56
CA LEU A 556 -22.37 -24.48 13.68
C LEU A 556 -23.85 -24.40 13.31
N ILE A 557 -24.57 -23.43 13.87
CA ILE A 557 -26.00 -23.25 13.62
C ILE A 557 -26.26 -21.82 13.13
N GLY A 558 -26.96 -21.70 12.00
CA GLY A 558 -27.31 -20.42 11.39
C GLY A 558 -26.10 -19.59 10.98
N PRO A 559 -25.22 -20.07 10.09
CA PRO A 559 -24.08 -19.27 9.63
C PRO A 559 -24.56 -18.09 8.79
N VAL A 560 -24.26 -16.87 9.24
CA VAL A 560 -24.75 -15.61 8.61
C VAL A 560 -23.65 -14.79 7.95
N CYS A 561 -22.41 -14.91 8.42
CA CYS A 561 -21.27 -14.16 7.89
C CYS A 561 -20.04 -15.06 7.74
N VAL A 562 -19.32 -14.86 6.64
CA VAL A 562 -18.00 -15.43 6.39
C VAL A 562 -17.03 -14.32 6.04
N THR A 563 -15.84 -14.36 6.62
CA THR A 563 -14.73 -13.46 6.30
C THR A 563 -13.42 -14.22 6.36
N VAL A 564 -12.37 -13.67 5.75
CA VAL A 564 -11.01 -14.22 5.84
C VAL A 564 -10.09 -13.24 6.56
N ASP A 565 -9.11 -13.77 7.27
CA ASP A 565 -7.95 -12.99 7.71
C ASP A 565 -6.87 -12.96 6.61
N PHE A 566 -5.80 -12.22 6.85
CA PHE A 566 -4.66 -12.10 5.91
C PHE A 566 -3.88 -13.42 5.70
N LEU A 567 -4.15 -14.46 6.50
CA LEU A 567 -3.50 -15.76 6.42
C LEU A 567 -4.32 -16.81 5.67
N ASP A 568 -5.50 -16.44 5.17
CA ASP A 568 -6.52 -17.33 4.59
C ASP A 568 -7.17 -18.27 5.61
N ASN A 569 -7.20 -17.89 6.88
CA ASN A 569 -8.11 -18.53 7.82
C ASN A 569 -9.51 -17.93 7.63
N ILE A 570 -10.50 -18.80 7.54
CA ILE A 570 -11.89 -18.48 7.26
C ILE A 570 -12.63 -18.43 8.60
N TYR A 571 -13.25 -17.30 8.90
CA TYR A 571 -14.05 -17.08 10.10
C TYR A 571 -15.52 -17.13 9.72
N VAL A 572 -16.29 -17.95 10.45
CA VAL A 572 -17.71 -18.19 10.18
C VAL A 572 -18.51 -17.84 11.44
N ALA A 573 -19.38 -16.85 11.35
CA ALA A 573 -20.27 -16.46 12.45
C ALA A 573 -21.50 -17.37 12.49
N GLY A 574 -21.62 -18.18 13.54
CA GLY A 574 -22.82 -18.97 13.85
C GLY A 574 -23.76 -18.16 14.73
N GLU A 575 -24.76 -17.52 14.12
CA GLU A 575 -25.69 -16.62 14.82
C GLU A 575 -26.49 -17.34 15.89
N GLN A 576 -27.04 -18.52 15.56
CA GLN A 576 -27.87 -19.28 16.48
C GLN A 576 -27.03 -20.09 17.48
N SER A 577 -25.79 -20.44 17.12
CA SER A 577 -24.87 -21.20 17.98
C SER A 577 -23.97 -20.34 18.87
N ASN A 578 -24.08 -19.01 18.81
CA ASN A 578 -23.30 -18.06 19.62
C ASN A 578 -21.78 -18.31 19.58
N ASN A 579 -21.25 -18.59 18.39
CA ASN A 579 -19.84 -18.93 18.22
C ASN A 579 -19.28 -18.46 16.88
N ILE A 580 -17.95 -18.42 16.80
CA ILE A 580 -17.21 -18.19 15.56
C ILE A 580 -16.34 -19.41 15.29
N HIS A 581 -16.55 -20.06 14.15
CA HIS A 581 -15.70 -21.15 13.69
C HIS A 581 -14.55 -20.59 12.85
N ILE A 582 -13.34 -21.05 13.13
CA ILE A 582 -12.13 -20.70 12.37
C ILE A 582 -11.69 -21.93 11.60
N LEU A 583 -11.66 -21.83 10.27
CA LEU A 583 -11.26 -22.89 9.36
C LEU A 583 -9.97 -22.51 8.64
N SER A 584 -9.16 -23.50 8.27
CA SER A 584 -8.11 -23.31 7.28
C SER A 584 -8.71 -23.07 5.89
N GLY A 585 -7.95 -22.51 4.95
CA GLY A 585 -8.36 -22.40 3.54
C GLY A 585 -8.75 -23.72 2.86
N LYS A 586 -8.40 -24.88 3.46
CA LYS A 586 -8.83 -26.22 3.00
C LYS A 586 -10.10 -26.73 3.69
N GLY A 587 -10.81 -25.89 4.44
CA GLY A 587 -12.06 -26.25 5.13
C GLY A 587 -11.88 -27.09 6.40
N LYS A 588 -10.65 -27.33 6.87
CA LYS A 588 -10.40 -28.01 8.16
C LYS A 588 -10.64 -27.05 9.32
N LEU A 589 -11.38 -27.49 10.34
CA LEU A 589 -11.56 -26.75 11.59
C LEU A 589 -10.23 -26.55 12.31
N LEU A 590 -9.93 -25.31 12.67
CA LEU A 590 -8.74 -24.92 13.45
C LEU A 590 -9.11 -24.62 14.90
N ARG A 591 -10.20 -23.86 15.11
CA ARG A 591 -10.64 -23.42 16.43
C ARG A 591 -12.12 -23.01 16.41
N ILE A 592 -12.79 -23.11 17.56
CA ILE A 592 -14.11 -22.52 17.78
C ILE A 592 -13.97 -21.49 18.91
N LEU A 593 -14.38 -20.26 18.64
CA LEU A 593 -14.51 -19.22 19.64
C LEU A 593 -15.94 -19.26 20.18
N SER A 594 -16.11 -19.77 21.39
CA SER A 594 -17.39 -19.80 22.10
C SER A 594 -17.70 -18.43 22.73
N ASP A 595 -18.93 -18.28 23.23
CA ASP A 595 -19.37 -17.12 24.03
C ASP A 595 -19.35 -15.78 23.28
N VAL A 596 -19.49 -15.83 21.96
CA VAL A 596 -19.73 -14.65 21.14
C VAL A 596 -21.24 -14.58 20.90
N PRO A 597 -22.00 -13.70 21.56
CA PRO A 597 -23.46 -13.73 21.50
C PRO A 597 -23.97 -13.20 20.15
N LYS A 598 -24.74 -14.04 19.44
CA LYS A 598 -25.37 -13.75 18.15
C LYS A 598 -24.46 -12.96 17.19
N PRO A 599 -23.29 -13.52 16.80
CA PRO A 599 -22.38 -12.84 15.89
C PRO A 599 -23.07 -12.74 14.53
N PHE A 600 -23.15 -11.51 14.00
CA PHE A 600 -23.92 -11.25 12.79
C PHE A 600 -23.06 -10.75 11.64
N CYS A 601 -22.25 -9.72 11.88
CA CYS A 601 -21.35 -9.14 10.89
C CYS A 601 -19.92 -9.25 11.40
N MET A 602 -18.99 -9.71 10.56
CA MET A 602 -17.56 -9.75 10.86
C MET A 602 -16.75 -9.22 9.68
N ARG A 603 -15.73 -8.40 9.96
CA ARG A 603 -14.81 -7.94 8.93
C ARG A 603 -13.43 -7.71 9.52
N PHE A 604 -12.40 -8.19 8.84
CA PHE A 604 -11.02 -7.84 9.18
C PHE A 604 -10.70 -6.43 8.69
N LYS A 605 -9.92 -5.70 9.48
CA LYS A 605 -9.22 -4.51 9.02
C LYS A 605 -8.14 -5.00 8.06
N GLU A 606 -8.17 -4.48 6.84
CA GLU A 606 -7.29 -4.94 5.77
C GLU A 606 -5.81 -4.83 6.18
N GLY A 607 -5.09 -5.93 6.01
CA GLY A 607 -3.70 -6.09 6.43
C GLY A 607 -3.48 -6.33 7.92
N SER A 608 -4.51 -6.39 8.77
CA SER A 608 -4.29 -6.61 10.21
C SER A 608 -5.04 -7.82 10.76
N LEU A 609 -4.65 -8.21 11.97
CA LEU A 609 -5.35 -9.19 12.81
C LEU A 609 -6.46 -8.55 13.67
N SER A 610 -6.73 -7.26 13.44
CA SER A 610 -7.87 -6.59 14.05
C SER A 610 -9.10 -6.84 13.20
N PHE A 611 -10.21 -7.17 13.84
CA PHE A 611 -11.48 -7.39 13.17
C PHE A 611 -12.63 -6.89 14.01
N LEU A 612 -13.67 -6.41 13.33
CA LEU A 612 -14.93 -6.06 13.98
C LEU A 612 -15.84 -7.28 14.00
N VAL A 613 -16.63 -7.41 15.06
CA VAL A 613 -17.74 -8.34 15.19
C VAL A 613 -18.94 -7.56 15.72
N VAL A 614 -20.08 -7.65 15.05
CA VAL A 614 -21.34 -7.18 15.60
C VAL A 614 -22.04 -8.33 16.31
N THR A 615 -22.40 -8.10 17.57
CA THR A 615 -23.06 -9.03 18.48
C THR A 615 -24.45 -8.49 18.84
N ASN A 616 -25.42 -9.39 19.04
CA ASN A 616 -26.82 -9.06 19.35
C ASN A 616 -27.48 -8.03 18.41
N GLY A 617 -26.95 -7.89 17.19
CA GLY A 617 -27.42 -6.94 16.19
C GLY A 617 -26.96 -5.49 16.39
N ASN A 618 -26.57 -5.05 17.59
CA ASN A 618 -26.34 -3.63 17.86
C ASN A 618 -25.06 -3.29 18.63
N CYS A 619 -24.34 -4.30 19.11
CA CYS A 619 -23.07 -4.11 19.83
C CYS A 619 -21.89 -4.44 18.92
N VAL A 620 -21.13 -3.42 18.53
CA VAL A 620 -19.95 -3.52 17.65
C VAL A 620 -18.71 -3.63 18.52
N LYS A 621 -18.01 -4.75 18.41
CA LYS A 621 -16.77 -5.03 19.14
C LYS A 621 -15.61 -5.11 18.16
N VAL A 622 -14.50 -4.46 18.49
CA VAL A 622 -13.25 -4.56 17.73
C VAL A 622 -12.28 -5.40 18.54
N TYR A 623 -11.88 -6.52 17.97
CA TYR A 623 -10.92 -7.44 18.57
C TYR A 623 -9.60 -7.40 17.81
N ASN A 624 -8.51 -7.71 18.50
CA ASN A 624 -7.19 -7.92 17.92
C ASN A 624 -6.65 -9.29 18.37
N LEU A 625 -6.26 -10.11 17.40
CA LEU A 625 -5.62 -11.40 17.65
C LEU A 625 -4.12 -11.19 17.80
N LYS A 626 -3.56 -11.56 18.95
CA LYS A 626 -2.11 -11.48 19.22
C LYS A 626 -1.56 -12.84 19.58
N THR A 627 -0.34 -13.15 19.16
CA THR A 627 0.44 -14.24 19.78
C THR A 627 0.95 -13.80 21.15
N ASP A 628 1.08 -14.76 22.07
CA ASP A 628 1.67 -14.53 23.40
C ASP A 628 3.19 -14.29 23.32
#